data_AF-F4MZQ8-F1
#
_entry.id   AF-F4MZQ8-F1
#
_cell.length_a   1.000
_cell.length_b   1.000
_cell.length_c   1.000
_cell.angle_alpha   90.00
_cell.angle_beta   90.00
_cell.angle_gamma   90.00
#
_symmetry.space_group_name_H-M   'P 1'
#
loop_
_entity.id
_entity.type
_entity.pdbx_description
1 polymer ?
#
loop_
_entity_poly.entity_id
_entity_poly.type
_entity_poly.pdbx_seq_one_letter_code
_entity_poly.pdbx_strand_id
1 'polypeptide(L)'
;MQSPWTRDGKVRAELVSITPEVSGRLVKILVHDNQLVSTGSLLFVIDPQPYQLALDNAQAAVVRAQAELAKANHEAERRRNLPKNIISGEDLDIANLTADSMKAAYQGAQANLEQAKWNLNKTRVY
;
A
#
# COMPACT_ATOMS: atom_id res chain seq x y z
N MET A 1 13.08 46.90 -49.31
CA MET A 1 12.51 45.72 -48.61
C MET A 1 12.80 45.86 -47.13
N GLN A 2 11.81 46.24 -46.31
CA GLN A 2 11.94 46.22 -44.84
C GLN A 2 11.42 44.88 -44.34
N SER A 3 12.27 44.15 -43.63
CA SER A 3 11.90 42.88 -43.00
C SER A 3 11.02 43.15 -41.78
N PRO A 4 9.90 42.42 -41.59
CA PRO A 4 9.04 42.62 -40.45
C PRO A 4 9.80 42.28 -39.15
N TRP A 5 9.81 43.20 -38.21
CA TRP A 5 10.41 43.09 -36.87
C TRP A 5 9.32 43.39 -35.83
N THR A 6 9.30 42.64 -34.73
CA THR A 6 8.41 42.87 -33.59
C THR A 6 9.20 42.71 -32.29
N ARG A 7 8.97 43.60 -31.31
CA ARG A 7 9.62 43.58 -29.98
C ARG A 7 8.98 42.59 -29.00
N ASP A 8 7.84 42.02 -29.35
CA ASP A 8 7.03 41.19 -28.45
C ASP A 8 7.40 39.71 -28.60
N GLY A 9 8.20 39.23 -27.65
CA GLY A 9 8.37 37.80 -27.37
C GLY A 9 7.65 37.44 -26.06
N LYS A 10 6.82 36.40 -26.07
CA LYS A 10 6.22 35.84 -24.85
C LYS A 10 6.81 34.47 -24.62
N VAL A 11 7.51 34.30 -23.49
CA VAL A 11 7.95 32.99 -23.01
C VAL A 11 6.88 32.46 -22.06
N ARG A 12 6.47 31.21 -22.24
CA ARG A 12 5.61 30.49 -21.30
C ARG A 12 6.44 29.39 -20.66
N ALA A 13 6.35 29.27 -19.34
CA ALA A 13 6.89 28.15 -18.60
C ALA A 13 5.72 27.41 -17.96
N GLU A 14 5.74 26.08 -18.02
CA GLU A 14 4.83 25.25 -17.24
C GLU A 14 5.41 25.10 -15.83
N LEU A 15 4.71 25.62 -14.83
CA LEU A 15 5.09 25.48 -13.43
C LEU A 15 4.29 24.32 -12.84
N VAL A 16 4.99 23.28 -12.38
CA VAL A 16 4.40 22.15 -11.65
C VAL A 16 4.86 22.26 -10.20
N SER A 17 3.91 22.44 -9.28
CA SER A 17 4.19 22.38 -7.84
C SER A 17 4.32 20.92 -7.39
N ILE A 18 5.45 20.57 -6.79
CA ILE A 18 5.69 19.23 -6.27
C ILE A 18 5.33 19.21 -4.79
N THR A 19 4.31 18.43 -4.44
CA THR A 19 3.82 18.27 -3.07
C THR A 19 3.96 16.80 -2.66
N PRO A 20 4.50 16.50 -1.46
CA PRO A 20 4.54 15.13 -1.00
C PRO A 20 3.12 14.56 -0.81
N GLU A 21 2.93 13.32 -1.26
CA GLU A 21 1.65 12.59 -1.11
C GLU A 21 1.43 12.07 0.32
N VAL A 22 2.47 12.03 1.14
CA VAL A 22 2.44 11.54 2.51
C VAL A 22 3.03 12.57 3.48
N SER A 23 2.46 12.65 4.68
CA SER A 23 2.88 13.59 5.72
C SER A 23 4.05 13.03 6.53
N GLY A 24 5.11 13.81 6.72
CA GLY A 24 6.19 13.41 7.61
C GLY A 24 7.31 14.44 7.70
N ARG A 25 8.30 14.13 8.52
CA ARG A 25 9.50 14.96 8.63
C ARG A 25 10.36 14.77 7.38
N LEU A 26 10.77 15.87 6.74
CA LEU A 26 11.78 15.84 5.69
C LEU A 26 13.15 15.53 6.29
N VAL A 27 13.79 14.46 5.81
CA VAL A 27 15.12 14.02 6.24
C VAL A 27 16.20 14.52 5.30
N LYS A 28 15.93 14.53 3.99
CA LYS A 28 16.87 15.03 2.97
C LYS A 28 16.16 15.85 1.91
N ILE A 29 16.82 16.92 1.53
CA ILE A 29 16.53 17.71 0.33
C ILE A 29 17.74 17.49 -0.59
N LEU A 30 17.50 16.90 -1.76
CA LEU A 30 18.56 16.51 -2.71
C LEU A 30 18.68 17.48 -3.89
N VAL A 31 17.87 18.54 -3.88
CA VAL A 31 17.86 19.59 -4.89
C VAL A 31 18.21 20.93 -4.30
N HIS A 32 18.90 21.74 -5.09
CA HIS A 32 19.14 23.15 -4.79
C HIS A 32 18.36 24.06 -5.75
N ASP A 33 18.30 25.35 -5.41
CA ASP A 33 17.57 26.32 -6.21
C ASP A 33 18.10 26.39 -7.65
N ASN A 34 17.19 26.55 -8.61
CA ASN A 34 17.44 26.56 -10.06
C ASN A 34 18.20 25.33 -10.62
N GLN A 35 18.22 24.21 -9.89
CA GLN A 35 18.83 22.97 -10.40
C GLN A 35 18.00 22.39 -11.55
N LEU A 36 18.68 22.01 -12.63
CA LEU A 36 18.05 21.29 -13.73
C LEU A 36 17.82 19.84 -13.29
N VAL A 37 16.56 19.45 -13.14
CA VAL A 37 16.14 18.10 -12.76
C VAL A 37 15.44 17.40 -13.91
N SER A 38 15.62 16.09 -14.03
CA SER A 38 14.94 15.25 -15.01
C SER A 38 13.81 14.47 -14.35
N THR A 39 12.81 14.04 -15.12
CA THR A 39 11.71 13.21 -14.61
C THR A 39 12.25 11.95 -13.93
N GLY A 40 11.79 11.68 -12.71
CA GLY A 40 12.25 10.54 -11.91
C GLY A 40 13.49 10.81 -11.05
N SER A 41 13.95 12.06 -10.95
CA SER A 41 15.07 12.43 -10.08
C SER A 41 14.58 12.56 -8.64
N LEU A 42 15.16 11.85 -7.69
CA LEU A 42 14.77 11.96 -6.27
C LEU A 42 15.04 13.39 -5.75
N LEU A 43 13.98 14.08 -5.36
CA LEU A 43 14.03 15.47 -4.91
C LEU A 43 14.07 15.56 -3.39
N PHE A 44 13.20 14.79 -2.73
CA PHE A 44 13.02 14.84 -1.27
C PHE A 44 12.87 13.43 -0.70
N VAL A 45 13.35 13.26 0.54
CA VAL A 45 13.16 12.05 1.32
C VAL A 45 12.46 12.40 2.62
N ILE A 46 11.28 11.84 2.81
CA ILE A 46 10.54 11.85 4.08
C ILE A 46 11.06 10.71 4.95
N ASP A 47 11.04 10.91 6.27
CA ASP A 47 11.44 9.90 7.25
C ASP A 47 10.68 8.59 7.03
N PRO A 48 11.35 7.51 6.60
CA PRO A 48 10.69 6.24 6.33
C PRO A 48 10.43 5.44 7.60
N GLN A 49 11.03 5.80 8.75
CA GLN A 49 11.00 4.96 9.95
C GLN A 49 9.59 4.66 10.46
N PRO A 50 8.66 5.63 10.56
CA PRO A 50 7.27 5.35 10.97
C PRO A 50 6.52 4.46 9.96
N TYR A 51 6.81 4.63 8.67
CA TYR A 51 6.21 3.85 7.60
C TYR A 51 6.73 2.42 7.55
N GLN A 52 8.02 2.23 7.83
CA GLN A 52 8.62 0.91 7.96
C GLN A 52 8.02 0.15 9.16
N LEU A 53 7.85 0.82 10.30
CA LEU A 53 7.20 0.20 11.45
C LEU A 53 5.73 -0.16 11.15
N ALA A 54 5.01 0.70 10.42
CA ALA A 54 3.65 0.41 9.97
C ALA A 54 3.60 -0.79 9.00
N LEU A 55 4.57 -0.91 8.09
CA LEU A 55 4.74 -2.07 7.22
C LEU A 55 4.96 -3.35 8.04
N ASP A 56 5.88 -3.31 9.00
CA ASP A 56 6.22 -4.48 9.83
C ASP A 56 5.01 -4.93 10.66
N ASN A 57 4.25 -3.99 11.21
CA ASN A 57 2.99 -4.27 11.91
C ASN A 57 1.93 -4.89 10.98
N ALA A 58 1.78 -4.36 9.76
CA ALA A 58 0.86 -4.92 8.78
C ALA A 58 1.28 -6.34 8.34
N GLN A 59 2.58 -6.59 8.20
CA GLN A 59 3.12 -7.91 7.90
C GLN A 59 2.84 -8.91 9.03
N ALA A 60 3.01 -8.51 10.28
CA ALA A 60 2.63 -9.32 11.43
C ALA A 60 1.12 -9.63 11.46
N ALA A 61 0.27 -8.64 11.12
CA ALA A 61 -1.17 -8.84 11.03
C ALA A 61 -1.57 -9.84 9.94
N VAL A 62 -0.91 -9.81 8.77
CA VAL A 62 -1.10 -10.80 7.69
C VAL A 62 -0.75 -12.20 8.16
N VAL A 63 0.41 -12.37 8.82
CA VAL A 63 0.84 -13.68 9.34
C VAL A 63 -0.16 -14.20 10.38
N ARG A 64 -0.64 -13.35 11.28
CA ARG A 64 -1.66 -13.72 12.26
C ARG A 64 -2.96 -14.16 11.58
N ALA A 65 -3.46 -13.37 10.62
CA ALA A 65 -4.70 -13.70 9.91
C ALA A 65 -4.56 -14.98 9.08
N GLN A 66 -3.38 -15.23 8.51
CA GLN A 66 -3.08 -16.47 7.80
C GLN A 66 -3.14 -17.69 8.72
N ALA A 67 -2.60 -17.58 9.95
CA ALA A 67 -2.64 -18.65 10.93
C ALA A 67 -4.07 -18.96 11.39
N GLU A 68 -4.89 -17.93 11.64
CA GLU A 68 -6.30 -18.11 12.00
C GLU A 68 -7.11 -18.75 10.85
N LEU A 69 -6.85 -18.33 9.60
CA LEU A 69 -7.45 -18.96 8.42
C LEU A 69 -7.06 -20.44 8.31
N ALA A 70 -5.78 -20.76 8.47
CA ALA A 70 -5.31 -22.15 8.41
C ALA A 70 -5.98 -23.01 9.50
N LYS A 71 -6.11 -22.47 10.71
CA LYS A 71 -6.83 -23.14 11.82
C LYS A 71 -8.31 -23.38 11.48
N ALA A 72 -9.01 -22.37 10.95
CA ALA A 72 -10.41 -22.48 10.58
C ALA A 72 -10.62 -23.49 9.43
N ASN A 73 -9.73 -23.49 8.42
CA ASN A 73 -9.76 -24.46 7.33
C ASN A 73 -9.55 -25.89 7.83
N HIS A 74 -8.57 -26.11 8.71
CA HIS A 74 -8.34 -27.44 9.30
C HIS A 74 -9.52 -27.94 10.12
N GLU A 75 -10.22 -27.05 10.84
CA GLU A 75 -11.43 -27.41 11.58
C GLU A 75 -12.60 -27.76 10.63
N ALA A 76 -12.78 -26.98 9.56
CA ALA A 76 -13.78 -27.26 8.54
C ALA A 76 -13.52 -28.58 7.80
N GLU A 77 -12.27 -28.87 7.43
CA GLU A 77 -11.84 -30.14 6.82
C GLU A 77 -12.08 -31.32 7.76
N ARG A 78 -11.71 -31.18 9.05
CA ARG A 78 -11.94 -32.22 10.05
C ARG A 78 -13.42 -32.56 10.15
N ARG A 79 -14.28 -31.54 10.21
CA ARG A 79 -15.74 -31.69 10.28
C ARG A 79 -16.33 -32.32 9.02
N ARG A 80 -15.81 -31.95 7.85
CA ARG A 80 -16.22 -32.54 6.57
C ARG A 80 -15.89 -34.03 6.46
N ASN A 81 -14.80 -34.47 7.09
CA ASN A 81 -14.37 -35.87 7.09
C ASN A 81 -15.06 -36.73 8.17
N LEU A 82 -15.84 -36.14 9.07
CA LEU A 82 -16.65 -36.89 10.03
C LEU A 82 -17.86 -37.52 9.32
N PRO A 83 -18.27 -38.74 9.70
CA PRO A 83 -19.42 -39.38 9.10
C PRO A 83 -20.71 -38.61 9.44
N LYS A 84 -21.63 -38.51 8.48
CA LYS A 84 -22.84 -37.66 8.52
C LYS A 84 -23.83 -37.98 9.65
N ASN A 85 -23.65 -39.10 10.35
CA ASN A 85 -24.42 -39.48 11.53
C ASN A 85 -23.88 -38.88 12.84
N ILE A 86 -22.68 -38.29 12.84
CA ILE A 86 -22.02 -37.73 14.03
C ILE A 86 -22.10 -36.20 14.04
N ILE A 87 -22.23 -35.54 12.88
CA ILE A 87 -22.25 -34.08 12.78
C ILE A 87 -23.49 -33.60 12.02
N SER A 88 -24.10 -32.52 12.51
CA SER A 88 -25.20 -31.85 11.82
C SER A 88 -24.71 -31.16 10.54
N GLY A 89 -25.57 -31.07 9.52
CA GLY A 89 -25.28 -30.23 8.35
C GLY A 89 -25.06 -28.77 8.73
N GLU A 90 -25.78 -28.29 9.75
CA GLU A 90 -25.65 -26.94 10.29
C GLU A 90 -24.25 -26.68 10.88
N ASP A 91 -23.69 -27.63 11.63
CA ASP A 91 -22.36 -27.50 12.23
C ASP A 91 -21.23 -27.44 11.17
N LEU A 92 -21.44 -28.14 10.05
CA LEU A 92 -20.55 -28.11 8.89
C LEU A 92 -20.65 -26.78 8.15
N ASP A 93 -21.87 -26.26 7.97
CA ASP A 93 -22.10 -24.96 7.35
C ASP A 93 -21.50 -23.83 8.21
N ILE A 94 -21.69 -23.86 9.53
CA ILE A 94 -21.06 -22.91 10.47
C ILE A 94 -19.53 -22.94 10.35
N ALA A 95 -18.93 -24.13 10.21
CA ALA A 95 -17.49 -24.25 10.06
C ALA A 95 -16.99 -23.66 8.74
N ASN A 96 -17.71 -23.90 7.63
CA ASN A 96 -17.37 -23.30 6.34
C ASN A 96 -17.52 -21.77 6.38
N LEU A 97 -18.62 -21.25 6.94
CA LEU A 97 -18.82 -19.81 7.10
C LEU A 97 -17.74 -19.17 7.97
N THR A 98 -17.29 -19.87 9.01
CA THR A 98 -16.17 -19.42 9.84
C THR A 98 -14.89 -19.33 9.02
N ALA A 99 -14.56 -20.36 8.23
CA ALA A 99 -13.40 -20.36 7.34
C ALA A 99 -13.47 -19.22 6.30
N ASP A 100 -14.63 -19.00 5.69
CA ASP A 100 -14.85 -17.90 4.74
C ASP A 100 -14.67 -16.53 5.41
N SER A 101 -15.15 -16.36 6.65
CA SER A 101 -14.95 -15.13 7.42
C SER A 101 -13.47 -14.86 7.72
N MET A 102 -12.71 -15.91 8.06
CA MET A 102 -11.26 -15.81 8.30
C MET A 102 -10.50 -15.52 7.00
N LYS A 103 -10.99 -16.03 5.87
CA LYS A 103 -10.42 -15.73 4.54
C LYS A 103 -10.60 -14.27 4.19
N ALA A 104 -11.79 -13.71 4.45
CA ALA A 104 -12.04 -12.29 4.28
C ALA A 104 -11.14 -11.44 5.20
N ALA A 105 -10.96 -11.86 6.46
CA ALA A 105 -10.04 -11.18 7.38
C ALA A 105 -8.59 -11.20 6.89
N TYR A 106 -8.12 -12.32 6.35
CA TYR A 106 -6.79 -12.43 5.73
C TYR A 106 -6.64 -11.49 4.51
N GLN A 107 -7.64 -11.44 3.64
CA GLN A 107 -7.63 -10.52 2.49
C GLN A 107 -7.61 -9.05 2.93
N GLY A 108 -8.36 -8.69 3.98
CA GLY A 108 -8.30 -7.35 4.56
C GLY A 108 -6.92 -7.00 5.12
N ALA A 109 -6.27 -7.95 5.79
CA ALA A 109 -4.90 -7.78 6.29
C ALA A 109 -3.89 -7.60 5.13
N GLN A 110 -4.05 -8.35 4.04
CA GLN A 110 -3.23 -8.19 2.83
C GLN A 110 -3.41 -6.80 2.20
N ALA A 111 -4.64 -6.30 2.09
CA ALA A 111 -4.89 -4.96 1.58
C ALA A 111 -4.20 -3.88 2.43
N ASN A 112 -4.24 -4.03 3.75
CA ASN A 112 -3.53 -3.13 4.67
C ASN A 112 -2.00 -3.18 4.50
N LEU A 113 -1.43 -4.37 4.25
CA LEU A 113 -0.01 -4.52 3.93
C LEU A 113 0.36 -3.75 2.66
N GLU A 114 -0.43 -3.91 1.60
CA GLU A 114 -0.18 -3.22 0.33
C GLU A 114 -0.31 -1.70 0.47
N GLN A 115 -1.27 -1.22 1.27
CA GLN A 115 -1.37 0.20 1.61
C GLN A 115 -0.12 0.69 2.37
N ALA A 116 0.39 -0.08 3.33
CA ALA A 116 1.60 0.28 4.06
C ALA A 116 2.84 0.32 3.16
N LYS A 117 2.98 -0.64 2.24
CA LYS A 117 4.03 -0.64 1.21
C LYS A 117 3.94 0.58 0.31
N TRP A 118 2.74 0.92 -0.14
CA TRP A 118 2.50 2.08 -0.99
C TRP A 118 2.90 3.37 -0.26
N ASN A 119 2.47 3.54 0.98
CA ASN A 119 2.84 4.68 1.83
C ASN A 119 4.37 4.79 2.01
N LEU A 120 5.05 3.66 2.26
CA LEU A 120 6.51 3.63 2.40
C LEU A 120 7.21 4.05 1.10
N ASN A 121 6.74 3.58 -0.05
CA ASN A 121 7.32 3.98 -1.35
C ASN A 121 7.15 5.49 -1.60
N LYS A 122 6.01 6.06 -1.17
CA LYS A 122 5.70 7.49 -1.29
C LYS A 122 6.53 8.40 -0.37
N THR A 123 7.33 7.85 0.54
CA THR A 123 8.31 8.63 1.30
C THR A 123 9.42 9.21 0.42
N ARG A 124 9.59 8.66 -0.79
CA ARG A 124 10.55 9.11 -1.79
C ARG A 124 9.81 9.92 -2.86
N VAL A 125 10.11 11.22 -2.93
CA VAL A 125 9.48 12.14 -3.88
C VAL A 125 10.43 12.37 -5.05
N TYR A 126 9.97 12.07 -6.26
CA TYR A 126 10.72 12.17 -7.52
C TYR A 126 10.23 13.32 -8.40
#